data_AF-A0A939KS27-F1
#
_entry.id   AF-A0A939KS27-F1
#
_cell.length_a   1.000
_cell.length_b   1.000
_cell.length_c   1.000
_cell.angle_alpha   90.00
_cell.angle_beta   90.00
_cell.angle_gamma   90.00
#
_symmetry.space_group_name_H-M   'P 1'
#
loop_
_entity.id
_entity.type
_entity.pdbx_description
1 polymer ?
#
loop_
_entity_poly.entity_id
_entity_poly.type
_entity_poly.pdbx_seq_one_letter_code
_entity_poly.pdbx_strand_id
1 'polypeptide(L)'
;MAAHDRQHGRSGSQPGGWRKRGTHKEGFGRSRGGFTSKIHARADGQGRPLGFDLTGGEVSDYSGADALMDLPVVTPRRLLADKGYDSNRIRENLLLRGILPVIPPRSNRTQDIPCDFRRYRDRNRIERMFNRLKQFRRIATRYDKTRKSFLAFLNLAAVKLWLPSFVNRT
;
A
#
# COMPACT_ATOMS: atom_id res chain seq x y z
N MET A 1 -66.16 15.59 -25.10
CA MET A 1 -65.38 14.37 -25.41
C MET A 1 -64.35 14.73 -26.47
N ALA A 2 -63.17 15.18 -26.06
CA ALA A 2 -61.96 15.34 -26.88
C ALA A 2 -60.82 15.81 -25.96
N ALA A 3 -59.70 15.09 -25.97
CA ALA A 3 -58.47 15.46 -25.31
C ALA A 3 -57.74 16.55 -26.11
N HIS A 4 -57.05 17.48 -25.44
CA HIS A 4 -55.61 17.73 -25.58
C HIS A 4 -55.15 19.00 -24.85
N ASP A 5 -53.86 18.98 -24.50
CA ASP A 5 -52.96 20.09 -24.21
C ASP A 5 -52.95 20.74 -22.82
N ARG A 6 -52.04 20.24 -21.98
CA ARG A 6 -51.15 21.12 -21.21
C ARG A 6 -49.69 20.76 -21.49
N GLN A 7 -49.04 21.66 -22.22
CA GLN A 7 -47.59 21.77 -22.29
C GLN A 7 -47.06 22.16 -20.90
N HIS A 8 -46.09 21.40 -20.39
CA HIS A 8 -45.09 21.94 -19.46
C HIS A 8 -43.73 21.42 -19.89
N GLY A 9 -42.98 22.30 -20.57
CA GLY A 9 -41.56 22.10 -20.83
C GLY A 9 -40.81 21.92 -19.51
N ARG A 10 -40.15 20.76 -19.38
CA ARG A 10 -39.06 20.60 -18.43
C ARG A 10 -37.78 20.54 -19.24
N SER A 11 -36.97 21.59 -19.13
CA SER A 11 -35.57 21.59 -19.54
C SER A 11 -34.85 20.43 -18.85
N GLY A 12 -34.56 19.37 -19.59
CA GLY A 12 -33.72 18.28 -19.10
C GLY A 12 -32.33 18.79 -18.76
N SER A 13 -31.81 18.38 -17.62
CA SER A 13 -30.42 18.62 -17.23
C SER A 13 -29.48 17.95 -18.24
N GLN A 14 -28.56 18.71 -18.83
CA GLN A 14 -27.49 18.16 -19.67
C GLN A 14 -26.64 17.16 -18.87
N PRO A 15 -26.27 15.99 -19.45
CA PRO A 15 -25.34 15.08 -18.80
C PRO A 15 -23.93 15.65 -18.94
N GLY A 16 -23.53 16.49 -17.97
CA GLY A 16 -22.17 16.95 -17.83
C GLY A 16 -21.25 15.77 -17.50
N GLY A 17 -20.51 15.28 -18.49
CA GLY A 17 -19.52 14.21 -18.38
C GLY A 17 -18.31 14.61 -17.54
N TRP A 18 -18.47 14.76 -16.23
CA TRP A 18 -17.35 14.93 -15.31
C TRP A 18 -16.78 13.56 -14.91
N ARG A 19 -15.84 13.04 -15.70
CA ARG A 19 -14.95 11.98 -15.19
C ARG A 19 -14.03 12.59 -14.13
N LYS A 20 -14.32 12.34 -12.85
CA LYS A 20 -13.39 12.62 -11.73
C LYS A 20 -12.09 11.83 -11.94
N ARG A 21 -11.10 12.42 -12.62
CA ARG A 21 -9.74 11.88 -12.78
C ARG A 21 -8.92 11.90 -11.47
N GLY A 22 -9.46 12.47 -10.40
CA GLY A 22 -8.78 12.59 -9.10
C GLY A 22 -8.64 11.29 -8.32
N THR A 23 -9.56 10.32 -8.49
CA THR A 23 -9.60 9.10 -7.65
C THR A 23 -8.31 8.27 -7.71
N HIS A 24 -7.74 8.09 -8.90
CA HIS A 24 -6.49 7.35 -9.07
C HIS A 24 -5.28 8.11 -8.53
N LYS A 25 -5.26 9.45 -8.65
CA LYS A 25 -4.22 10.32 -8.03
C LYS A 25 -4.26 10.23 -6.50
N GLU A 26 -5.45 10.10 -5.93
CA GLU A 26 -5.65 9.95 -4.48
C GLU A 26 -5.37 8.53 -3.95
N GLY A 27 -4.83 7.63 -4.79
CA GLY A 27 -4.50 6.26 -4.41
C GLY A 27 -5.72 5.37 -4.22
N PHE A 28 -6.88 5.75 -4.77
CA PHE A 28 -8.03 4.86 -4.84
C PHE A 28 -8.01 4.05 -6.12
N GLY A 29 -8.27 2.77 -5.94
CA GLY A 29 -8.39 1.79 -6.98
C GLY A 29 -9.76 1.09 -6.97
N ARG A 30 -10.19 0.53 -8.10
CA ARG A 30 -11.48 -0.18 -8.21
C ARG A 30 -11.32 -1.66 -7.87
N SER A 31 -12.20 -2.16 -7.02
CA SER A 31 -12.36 -3.58 -6.71
C SER A 31 -13.83 -4.01 -6.88
N ARG A 32 -14.08 -5.33 -6.80
CA ARG A 32 -15.47 -5.88 -6.83
C ARG A 32 -16.37 -5.32 -5.71
N GLY A 33 -15.79 -4.88 -4.59
CA GLY A 33 -16.52 -4.31 -3.45
C GLY A 33 -16.53 -2.77 -3.38
N GLY A 34 -16.07 -2.08 -4.43
CA GLY A 34 -15.94 -0.62 -4.45
C GLY A 34 -14.50 -0.12 -4.45
N PHE A 35 -14.27 1.12 -4.01
CA PHE A 35 -12.94 1.73 -4.02
C PHE A 35 -12.05 1.25 -2.87
N THR A 36 -10.83 0.84 -3.17
CA THR A 36 -9.86 0.32 -2.19
C THR A 36 -8.46 0.90 -2.44
N SER A 37 -7.63 0.94 -1.40
CA SER A 37 -6.22 1.36 -1.47
C SER A 37 -5.35 0.29 -0.85
N LYS A 38 -4.13 0.14 -1.35
CA LYS A 38 -3.08 -0.66 -0.73
C LYS A 38 -2.09 0.24 0.00
N ILE A 39 -1.67 -0.22 1.17
CA ILE A 39 -0.58 0.38 1.93
C ILE A 39 0.65 -0.49 1.70
N HIS A 40 1.64 0.06 1.02
CA HIS A 40 2.98 -0.50 0.95
C HIS A 40 3.78 0.12 2.10
N ALA A 41 4.50 -0.71 2.86
CA ALA A 41 5.30 -0.23 3.98
C ALA A 41 6.67 -0.90 3.99
N ARG A 42 7.70 -0.12 4.30
CA ARG A 42 9.02 -0.63 4.65
C ARG A 42 9.24 -0.46 6.14
N ALA A 43 9.86 -1.43 6.78
CA ALA A 43 10.12 -1.42 8.21
C ALA A 43 11.57 -1.81 8.52
N ASP A 44 12.04 -1.45 9.71
CA ASP A 44 13.32 -1.91 10.23
C ASP A 44 13.26 -3.39 10.68
N GLY A 45 14.41 -3.93 11.09
CA GLY A 45 14.49 -5.30 11.60
C GLY A 45 13.67 -5.56 12.87
N GLN A 46 13.17 -4.54 13.55
CA GLN A 46 12.32 -4.64 14.75
C GLN A 46 10.83 -4.43 14.43
N GLY A 47 10.46 -4.28 13.16
CA GLY A 47 9.09 -4.04 12.73
C GLY A 47 8.59 -2.63 13.03
N ARG A 48 9.47 -1.63 13.02
CA ARG A 48 9.10 -0.21 13.11
C ARG A 48 9.00 0.40 11.70
N PRO A 49 7.94 1.14 11.37
CA PRO A 49 7.76 1.65 10.01
C PRO A 49 8.82 2.70 9.65
N LEU A 50 9.48 2.54 8.49
CA LEU A 50 10.44 3.50 7.94
C LEU A 50 9.79 4.44 6.93
N GLY A 51 8.74 3.98 6.24
CA GLY A 51 7.99 4.78 5.28
C GLY A 51 6.88 3.98 4.63
N PHE A 52 6.01 4.72 3.94
CA PHE A 52 4.82 4.17 3.30
C PHE A 52 4.68 4.68 1.88
N ASP A 53 4.09 3.85 1.04
CA ASP A 53 3.53 4.26 -0.24
C ASP A 53 2.09 3.76 -0.39
N LEU A 54 1.31 4.46 -1.21
CA LEU A 54 -0.10 4.16 -1.45
C LEU A 54 -0.38 4.01 -2.93
N THR A 55 -1.04 2.90 -3.27
CA THR A 55 -1.55 2.65 -4.61
C THR A 55 -3.04 2.30 -4.56
N GLY A 56 -3.69 2.34 -5.73
CA GLY A 56 -5.02 1.76 -5.89
C GLY A 56 -5.02 0.25 -5.59
N GLY A 57 -6.16 -0.29 -5.18
CA GLY A 57 -6.31 -1.71 -4.84
C GLY A 57 -6.04 -2.69 -5.99
N GLU A 58 -6.31 -2.32 -7.24
CA GLU A 58 -5.98 -3.13 -8.43
C GLU A 58 -4.49 -3.13 -8.77
N VAL A 59 -3.74 -2.15 -8.28
CA VAL A 59 -2.34 -1.99 -8.63
C VAL A 59 -1.54 -3.16 -8.07
N SER A 60 -0.68 -3.74 -8.91
CA SER A 60 0.18 -4.85 -8.52
C SER A 60 1.18 -4.39 -7.46
N ASP A 61 1.46 -5.27 -6.49
CA ASP A 61 2.33 -4.97 -5.35
C ASP A 61 3.76 -4.59 -5.80
N TYR A 62 4.17 -5.06 -6.97
CA TYR A 62 5.44 -4.69 -7.60
C TYR A 62 5.64 -3.18 -7.76
N SER A 63 4.57 -2.44 -7.97
CA SER A 63 4.62 -1.00 -8.23
C SER A 63 5.01 -0.22 -6.97
N GLY A 64 4.66 -0.74 -5.79
CA GLY A 64 5.04 -0.13 -4.50
C GLY A 64 6.45 -0.47 -4.05
N ALA A 65 7.09 -1.51 -4.62
CA ALA A 65 8.42 -1.95 -4.20
C ALA A 65 9.49 -0.89 -4.50
N ASP A 66 9.51 -0.35 -5.72
CA ASP A 66 10.52 0.62 -6.14
C ASP A 66 10.45 1.90 -5.31
N ALA A 67 9.24 2.44 -5.11
CA ALA A 67 9.01 3.63 -4.28
C ALA A 67 9.50 3.44 -2.83
N LEU A 68 9.34 2.25 -2.24
CA LEU A 68 9.84 1.95 -0.89
C LEU A 68 11.36 1.77 -0.84
N MET A 69 11.98 1.33 -1.93
CA MET A 69 13.43 1.15 -2.02
C MET A 69 14.17 2.47 -2.23
N ASP A 70 13.51 3.46 -2.80
CA ASP A 70 14.06 4.81 -3.04
C ASP A 70 13.90 5.75 -1.83
N LEU A 71 13.28 5.28 -0.74
CA LEU A 71 13.25 6.02 0.53
C LEU A 71 14.68 6.30 1.02
N PRO A 72 14.97 7.53 1.51
CA PRO A 72 16.30 7.93 1.97
C PRO A 72 16.61 7.34 3.36
N VAL A 73 16.65 6.01 3.43
CA VAL A 73 16.90 5.24 4.65
C VAL A 73 18.01 4.21 4.36
N VAL A 74 18.65 3.72 5.42
CA VAL A 74 19.78 2.80 5.31
C VAL A 74 19.44 1.60 4.43
N THR A 75 20.30 1.32 3.45
CA THR A 75 20.23 0.14 2.59
C THR A 75 20.40 -1.12 3.44
N PRO A 76 19.43 -2.05 3.43
CA PRO A 76 19.48 -3.21 4.29
C PRO A 76 20.37 -4.28 3.64
N ARG A 77 21.02 -5.11 4.46
CA ARG A 77 21.76 -6.27 3.92
C ARG A 77 20.84 -7.32 3.30
N ARG A 78 19.59 -7.40 3.77
CA ARG A 78 18.57 -8.36 3.34
C ARG A 78 17.20 -7.71 3.34
N LEU A 79 16.36 -8.08 2.38
CA LEU A 79 14.97 -7.62 2.33
C LEU A 79 14.02 -8.81 2.42
N LEU A 80 13.13 -8.80 3.41
CA LEU A 80 12.03 -9.75 3.52
C LEU A 80 10.79 -9.14 2.86
N ALA A 81 10.17 -9.87 1.95
CA ALA A 81 8.93 -9.45 1.31
C ALA A 81 7.98 -10.64 1.11
N ASP A 82 6.69 -10.34 1.02
CA ASP A 82 5.68 -11.35 0.73
C ASP A 82 5.93 -12.03 -0.62
N LYS A 83 5.41 -13.24 -0.77
CA LYS A 83 5.40 -14.01 -2.04
C LYS A 83 4.83 -13.21 -3.23
N GLY A 84 3.96 -12.23 -2.96
CA GLY A 84 3.47 -11.28 -3.96
C GLY A 84 4.57 -10.45 -4.65
N TYR A 85 5.71 -10.24 -4.01
CA TYR A 85 6.86 -9.51 -4.57
C TYR A 85 7.82 -10.40 -5.36
N ASP A 86 7.54 -11.70 -5.48
CA ASP A 86 8.39 -12.62 -6.23
C ASP A 86 8.34 -12.37 -7.75
N SER A 87 9.31 -11.60 -8.25
CA SER A 87 9.57 -11.38 -9.68
C SER A 87 11.07 -11.30 -9.96
N ASN A 88 11.48 -11.64 -11.19
CA ASN A 88 12.87 -11.54 -11.62
C ASN A 88 13.37 -10.10 -11.50
N ARG A 89 12.60 -9.15 -12.05
CA ARG A 89 12.88 -7.71 -11.97
C ARG A 89 13.19 -7.24 -10.54
N ILE A 90 12.37 -7.61 -9.56
CA ILE A 90 12.60 -7.20 -8.16
C ILE A 90 13.83 -7.87 -7.58
N ARG A 91 13.99 -9.18 -7.78
CA ARG A 91 15.15 -9.91 -7.25
C ARG A 91 16.46 -9.37 -7.83
N GLU A 92 16.51 -9.17 -9.14
CA GLU A 92 17.66 -8.59 -9.84
C GLU A 92 17.96 -7.18 -9.35
N ASN A 93 16.94 -6.32 -9.23
CA ASN A 93 17.12 -4.96 -8.69
C ASN A 93 17.69 -4.97 -7.27
N LEU A 94 17.20 -5.86 -6.40
CA LEU A 94 17.72 -6.00 -5.04
C LEU A 94 19.19 -6.47 -5.04
N LEU A 95 19.53 -7.46 -5.86
CA LEU A 95 20.90 -7.96 -5.98
C LEU A 95 21.85 -6.89 -6.52
N LEU A 96 21.44 -6.11 -7.52
CA LEU A 96 22.21 -4.97 -8.05
C LEU A 96 22.45 -3.89 -6.98
N ARG A 97 21.51 -3.71 -6.05
CA ARG A 97 21.66 -2.82 -4.88
C ARG A 97 22.47 -3.47 -3.73
N GLY A 98 23.00 -4.68 -3.90
CA GLY A 98 23.73 -5.42 -2.86
C GLY A 98 22.85 -5.99 -1.74
N ILE A 99 21.55 -6.15 -2.00
CA ILE A 99 20.53 -6.58 -1.02
C ILE A 99 20.13 -8.00 -1.32
N LEU A 100 20.23 -8.89 -0.33
CA LEU A 100 19.80 -10.27 -0.50
C LEU A 100 18.26 -10.40 -0.38
N PRO A 101 17.54 -10.88 -1.42
CA PRO A 101 16.10 -11.09 -1.34
C PRO A 101 15.75 -12.35 -0.53
N VAL A 102 14.99 -12.17 0.56
CA VAL A 102 14.37 -13.26 1.34
C VAL A 102 12.87 -13.25 1.02
N ILE A 103 12.55 -13.72 -0.18
CA ILE A 103 11.18 -13.72 -0.74
C ILE A 103 10.85 -15.18 -1.10
N PRO A 104 9.74 -15.76 -0.61
CA PRO A 104 9.34 -17.09 -1.02
C PRO A 104 8.96 -17.11 -2.49
N PRO A 105 9.36 -18.15 -3.25
CA PRO A 105 8.98 -18.27 -4.65
C PRO A 105 7.47 -18.46 -4.82
N ARG A 106 6.91 -17.93 -5.91
CA ARG A 106 5.54 -18.21 -6.34
C ARG A 106 5.35 -19.68 -6.71
N SER A 107 4.15 -20.23 -6.50
CA SER A 107 3.89 -21.66 -6.80
C SER A 107 3.96 -21.98 -8.29
N ASN A 108 3.74 -20.99 -9.15
CA ASN A 108 3.84 -21.11 -10.61
C ASN A 108 5.21 -20.69 -11.15
N ARG A 109 6.22 -20.53 -10.29
CA ARG A 109 7.57 -20.17 -10.72
C ARG A 109 8.25 -21.38 -11.35
N THR A 110 8.73 -21.24 -12.58
CA THR A 110 9.42 -22.32 -13.31
C THR A 110 10.81 -22.61 -12.73
N GLN A 111 11.53 -21.57 -12.31
CA GLN A 111 12.85 -21.71 -11.70
C GLN A 111 12.70 -21.87 -10.19
N ASP A 112 13.22 -22.95 -9.64
CA ASP A 112 13.30 -23.11 -8.19
C ASP A 112 14.37 -22.16 -7.63
N ILE A 113 13.95 -21.31 -6.68
CA ILE A 113 14.84 -20.37 -6.01
C ILE A 113 14.79 -20.66 -4.52
N PRO A 114 15.93 -20.99 -3.89
CA PRO A 114 15.96 -21.25 -2.46
C PRO A 114 15.57 -19.99 -1.68
N CYS A 115 14.69 -20.17 -0.70
CA CYS A 115 14.33 -19.12 0.26
C CYS A 115 14.72 -19.54 1.66
N ASP A 116 15.39 -18.65 2.40
CA ASP A 116 15.70 -18.86 3.80
C ASP A 116 14.44 -18.67 4.66
N PHE A 117 13.70 -19.75 4.88
CA PHE A 117 12.47 -19.74 5.67
C PHE A 117 12.70 -19.45 7.16
N ARG A 118 13.91 -19.70 7.69
CA ARG A 118 14.24 -19.35 9.09
C ARG A 118 14.23 -17.83 9.23
N ARG A 119 14.88 -17.11 8.32
CA ARG A 119 14.85 -15.65 8.28
C ARG A 119 13.47 -15.12 7.91
N TYR A 120 12.77 -15.76 6.97
CA TYR A 120 11.42 -15.34 6.57
C TYR A 120 10.41 -15.29 7.73
N ARG A 121 10.63 -16.05 8.81
CA ARG A 121 9.82 -15.98 10.04
C ARG A 121 9.72 -14.56 10.63
N ASP A 122 10.76 -13.74 10.47
CA ASP A 122 10.75 -12.36 10.96
C ASP A 122 9.74 -11.46 10.23
N ARG A 123 9.13 -11.92 9.12
CA ARG A 123 8.00 -11.24 8.48
C ARG A 123 6.80 -11.06 9.42
N ASN A 124 6.64 -11.90 10.44
CA ASN A 124 5.66 -11.70 11.52
C ASN A 124 5.79 -10.31 12.17
N ARG A 125 6.98 -9.70 12.20
CA ARG A 125 7.18 -8.32 12.69
C ARG A 125 6.43 -7.30 11.82
N ILE A 126 6.37 -7.52 10.51
CA ILE A 126 5.61 -6.69 9.56
C ILE A 126 4.10 -6.84 9.79
N GLU A 127 3.62 -8.07 10.00
CA GLU A 127 2.21 -8.32 10.31
C GLU A 127 1.79 -7.63 11.62
N ARG A 128 2.62 -7.75 12.67
CA ARG A 128 2.42 -7.05 13.94
C ARG A 128 2.49 -5.53 13.78
N MET A 129 3.33 -5.00 12.89
CA MET A 129 3.36 -3.58 12.56
C MET A 129 2.02 -3.13 11.95
N PHE A 130 1.52 -3.82 10.93
CA PHE A 130 0.23 -3.51 10.32
C PHE A 130 -0.93 -3.66 11.30
N ASN A 131 -0.90 -4.67 12.18
CA ASN A 131 -1.92 -4.82 13.22
C ASN A 131 -1.94 -3.61 14.16
N ARG A 132 -0.77 -3.13 14.61
CA ARG A 132 -0.67 -1.91 15.42
C ARG A 132 -1.14 -0.66 14.66
N LEU A 133 -0.81 -0.51 13.38
CA LEU A 133 -1.33 0.58 12.54
C LEU A 133 -2.86 0.52 12.39
N LYS A 134 -3.45 -0.68 12.34
CA LYS A 134 -4.89 -0.89 12.25
C LYS A 134 -5.62 -0.73 13.60
N GLN A 135 -4.93 -0.57 14.72
CA GLN A 135 -5.58 -0.16 15.97
C GLN A 135 -6.16 1.27 15.88
N PHE A 136 -5.60 2.10 15.01
CA PHE A 136 -6.14 3.43 14.72
C PHE A 136 -7.31 3.31 13.74
N ARG A 137 -8.54 3.49 14.24
CA ARG A 137 -9.79 3.37 13.45
C ARG A 137 -9.76 4.15 12.12
N ARG A 138 -9.22 5.37 12.13
CA ARG A 138 -9.06 6.21 10.93
C ARG A 138 -8.24 5.52 9.83
N ILE A 139 -7.18 4.79 10.22
CA ILE A 139 -6.32 4.03 9.31
C ILE A 139 -7.05 2.77 8.84
N ALA A 140 -7.57 1.98 9.78
CA ALA A 140 -8.22 0.70 9.49
C ALA A 140 -9.39 0.83 8.50
N THR A 141 -10.19 1.89 8.62
CA THR A 141 -11.36 2.11 7.76
C THR A 141 -11.08 3.05 6.58
N ARG A 142 -9.84 3.54 6.38
CA ARG A 142 -9.49 4.50 5.31
C ARG A 142 -10.45 5.71 5.27
N TYR A 143 -10.60 6.45 6.38
CA TYR A 143 -11.52 7.60 6.42
C TYR A 143 -11.12 8.77 5.52
N ASP A 144 -9.83 8.96 5.30
CA ASP A 144 -9.31 10.09 4.55
C ASP A 144 -9.59 9.96 3.05
N LYS A 145 -10.22 10.97 2.43
CA LYS A 145 -10.50 10.96 0.98
C LYS A 145 -9.31 11.32 0.10
N THR A 146 -8.20 11.79 0.67
CA THR A 146 -7.01 12.15 -0.08
C THR A 146 -5.84 11.24 0.27
N ARG A 147 -4.93 11.03 -0.68
CA ARG A 147 -3.67 10.31 -0.47
C ARG A 147 -2.82 11.03 0.57
N LYS A 148 -2.71 12.35 0.45
CA LYS A 148 -1.90 13.19 1.33
C LYS A 148 -2.35 13.11 2.79
N SER A 149 -3.66 13.26 3.05
CA SER A 149 -4.19 13.19 4.43
C SER A 149 -3.95 11.80 5.02
N PHE A 150 -4.17 10.74 4.23
CA PHE A 150 -3.96 9.39 4.72
C PHE A 150 -2.50 9.07 5.03
N LEU A 151 -1.58 9.45 4.15
CA LEU A 151 -0.14 9.32 4.40
C LEU A 151 0.25 10.10 5.66
N ALA A 152 -0.30 11.30 5.86
CA ALA A 152 -0.05 12.08 7.06
C ALA A 152 -0.47 11.32 8.33
N PHE A 153 -1.67 10.74 8.36
CA PHE A 153 -2.12 9.94 9.50
C PHE A 153 -1.35 8.62 9.68
N LEU A 154 -0.94 7.96 8.59
CA LEU A 154 -0.05 6.81 8.65
C LEU A 154 1.30 7.18 9.27
N ASN A 155 1.87 8.32 8.88
CA ASN A 155 3.13 8.83 9.44
C ASN A 155 2.97 9.20 10.92
N LEU A 156 1.86 9.84 11.32
CA LEU A 156 1.58 10.13 12.74
C LEU A 156 1.47 8.84 13.57
N ALA A 157 0.78 7.82 13.05
CA ALA A 157 0.72 6.52 13.71
C ALA A 157 2.10 5.86 13.79
N ALA A 158 2.91 5.95 12.73
CA ALA A 158 4.29 5.46 12.75
C ALA A 158 5.14 6.16 13.81
N VAL A 159 5.08 7.49 13.91
CA VAL A 159 5.76 8.26 14.97
C VAL A 159 5.38 7.73 16.35
N LYS A 160 4.08 7.49 16.59
CA LYS A 160 3.63 6.90 17.86
C LYS A 160 4.20 5.50 18.12
N LEU A 161 4.39 4.68 17.09
CA LEU A 161 5.07 3.38 17.21
C LEU A 161 6.57 3.49 17.48
N TRP A 162 7.20 4.60 17.09
CA TRP A 162 8.61 4.88 17.34
C TRP A 162 8.88 5.45 18.73
N LEU A 163 7.93 6.18 19.34
CA LEU A 163 8.11 6.85 20.64
C LEU A 163 8.75 5.96 21.74
N PRO A 164 8.30 4.70 21.96
CA PRO A 164 8.90 3.85 22.99
C PRO A 164 10.39 3.58 22.77
N SER A 165 10.88 3.62 21.53
CA SER A 165 12.29 3.38 21.21
C SER A 165 13.22 4.55 21.53
N PHE A 166 12.65 5.72 21.83
CA PHE A 166 13.40 6.90 22.29
C PHE A 166 13.28 7.07 23.81
N VAL A 167 12.11 6.76 24.37
CA VAL A 167 11.81 6.94 25.79
C VAL A 167 12.34 5.79 26.65
N ASN A 168 12.30 4.54 26.16
CA ASN A 168 12.71 3.36 26.92
C ASN A 168 14.21 3.00 26.69
N ARG A 169 15.07 4.01 26.48
CA ARG A 169 16.53 3.84 26.46
C ARG A 169 17.11 4.34 27.78
N THR A 170 16.85 3.60 28.84
CA THR A 170 17.51 3.73 30.15
C THR A 170 17.84 2.35 30.64
#